data_AF-A0A7R8WM25-F1
#
_entry.id   AF-A0A7R8WM25-F1
#
_cell.length_a   1.000
_cell.length_b   1.000
_cell.length_c   1.000
_cell.angle_alpha   90.00
_cell.angle_beta   90.00
_cell.angle_gamma   90.00
#
_symmetry.space_group_name_H-M   'P 1'
#
loop_
_entity.id
_entity.type
_entity.pdbx_description
1 polymer ?
#
loop_
_entity_poly.entity_id
_entity_poly.type
_entity_poly.pdbx_seq_one_letter_code
_entity_poly.pdbx_strand_id
1 'polypeptide(L)'
;MYDLGQEEENARGITAARESAMSSILLRPSLREWRRAWKKERRARRRRLVAQKEKEREEEEEALRLSDPVYAAMLEQRALAEAHREREEELSTQQARALWLAREAMAEEAILERERQRKEREQEETRIREEWTRMEAERLERQKQQEMKKSKLAEALKNIRESLPSRNPDAPVAAVDGEVSTDDRRPPRAPCPHFVKTGVCRLGKRCPRFHPPVPYDDPTDCLQIRNMFDSFETVSGPHEESVDENLTPRERF
;
A
#
# COMPACT_ATOMS: atom_id res chain seq x y z
N MET A 1 -32.69 76.63 -41.81
CA MET A 1 -32.85 75.26 -41.31
C MET A 1 -33.81 75.35 -40.16
N TYR A 2 -35.03 74.88 -40.40
CA TYR A 2 -36.18 75.06 -39.50
C TYR A 2 -36.00 74.22 -38.24
N ASP A 3 -36.32 74.83 -37.10
CA ASP A 3 -36.33 74.22 -35.76
C ASP A 3 -37.53 73.29 -35.59
N LEU A 4 -37.60 72.27 -36.44
CA LEU A 4 -38.64 71.23 -36.44
C LEU A 4 -38.50 70.27 -35.24
N GLY A 5 -37.38 70.35 -34.50
CA GLY A 5 -37.11 69.50 -33.34
C GLY A 5 -37.89 69.92 -32.09
N GLN A 6 -37.97 71.22 -31.79
CA GLN A 6 -38.64 71.71 -30.59
C GLN A 6 -40.16 71.57 -30.62
N GLU A 7 -40.79 71.71 -31.79
CA GLU A 7 -42.25 71.51 -31.94
C GLU A 7 -42.64 70.03 -31.84
N GLU A 8 -41.81 69.12 -32.38
CA GLU A 8 -42.03 67.69 -32.26
C GLU A 8 -41.83 67.18 -30.82
N GLU A 9 -40.84 67.69 -30.08
CA GLU A 9 -40.64 67.32 -28.68
C GLU A 9 -41.77 67.84 -27.77
N ASN A 10 -42.27 69.06 -27.99
CA ASN A 10 -43.44 69.57 -27.28
C ASN A 10 -44.72 68.79 -27.61
N ALA A 11 -44.93 68.43 -28.88
CA ALA A 11 -46.06 67.61 -29.30
C ALA A 11 -46.00 66.20 -28.66
N ARG A 12 -44.83 65.56 -28.63
CA ARG A 12 -44.59 64.27 -27.97
C ARG A 12 -44.77 64.33 -26.45
N GLY A 13 -44.38 65.44 -25.81
CA GLY A 13 -44.62 65.68 -24.38
C GLY A 13 -46.11 65.83 -24.04
N ILE A 14 -46.87 66.53 -24.89
CA ILE A 14 -48.33 66.69 -24.72
C ILE A 14 -49.08 65.37 -24.98
N THR A 15 -48.66 64.58 -25.98
CA THR A 15 -49.26 63.25 -26.22
C THR A 15 -48.93 62.28 -25.10
N ALA A 16 -47.68 62.25 -24.61
CA ALA A 16 -47.29 61.41 -23.48
C ALA A 16 -48.05 61.78 -22.18
N ALA A 17 -48.25 63.08 -21.91
CA ALA A 17 -49.05 63.54 -20.78
C ALA A 17 -50.54 63.18 -20.94
N ARG A 18 -51.09 63.28 -22.16
CA ARG A 18 -52.46 62.84 -22.48
C ARG A 18 -52.63 61.33 -22.35
N GLU A 19 -51.69 60.54 -22.84
CA GLU A 19 -51.67 59.08 -22.74
C GLU A 19 -51.53 58.62 -21.29
N SER A 20 -50.67 59.27 -20.51
CA SER A 20 -50.55 59.02 -19.06
C SER A 20 -51.83 59.41 -18.31
N ALA A 21 -52.47 60.53 -18.66
CA ALA A 21 -53.74 60.95 -18.05
C ALA A 21 -54.91 60.03 -18.44
N MET A 22 -54.99 59.59 -19.70
CA MET A 22 -56.00 58.64 -20.16
C MET A 22 -55.78 57.25 -19.56
N SER A 23 -54.53 56.78 -19.46
CA SER A 23 -54.16 55.56 -18.74
C SER A 23 -54.56 55.65 -17.27
N SER A 24 -54.33 56.78 -16.60
CA SER A 24 -54.74 56.99 -15.20
C SER A 24 -56.26 57.13 -15.00
N ILE A 25 -57.02 57.54 -16.01
CA ILE A 25 -58.50 57.57 -16.01
C ILE A 25 -59.07 56.16 -16.21
N LEU A 26 -58.45 55.33 -17.06
CA LEU A 26 -58.82 53.94 -17.28
C LEU A 26 -58.38 53.01 -16.14
N LEU A 27 -57.36 53.41 -15.38
CA LEU A 27 -56.87 52.74 -14.18
C LEU A 27 -57.47 53.31 -12.88
N ARG A 28 -58.58 54.06 -12.95
CA ARG A 28 -59.28 54.53 -11.75
C ARG A 28 -60.05 53.34 -11.14
N PRO A 29 -59.71 52.91 -9.91
CA PRO A 29 -60.44 51.83 -9.27
C PRO A 29 -61.92 52.22 -9.15
N SER A 30 -62.80 51.25 -9.38
CA SER A 30 -64.22 51.44 -9.17
C SER A 30 -64.47 51.94 -7.73
N LEU A 31 -65.58 52.66 -7.51
CA LEU A 31 -65.93 53.14 -6.17
C LEU A 31 -65.92 52.03 -5.10
N ARG A 32 -66.23 50.79 -5.50
CA ARG A 32 -66.16 49.60 -4.64
C ARG A 32 -64.72 49.22 -4.29
N GLU A 33 -63.81 49.20 -5.26
CA GLU A 33 -62.39 48.91 -5.07
C GLU A 33 -61.69 50.01 -4.27
N TRP A 34 -61.96 51.28 -4.57
CA TRP A 34 -61.46 52.41 -3.80
C TRP A 34 -61.92 52.34 -2.33
N ARG A 35 -63.20 52.03 -2.07
CA ARG A 35 -63.71 51.82 -0.70
C ARG A 35 -63.05 50.62 0.00
N ARG A 36 -62.77 49.52 -0.72
CA ARG A 36 -62.08 48.34 -0.16
C ARG A 36 -60.63 48.68 0.20
N ALA A 37 -59.91 49.36 -0.68
CA ALA A 37 -58.54 49.83 -0.45
C ALA A 37 -58.49 50.81 0.74
N TRP A 38 -59.36 51.82 0.77
CA TRP A 38 -59.45 52.77 1.87
C TRP A 38 -59.77 52.09 3.22
N LYS A 39 -60.71 51.13 3.26
CA LYS A 39 -61.00 50.36 4.48
C LYS A 39 -59.81 49.50 4.90
N LYS A 40 -59.08 48.89 3.95
CA LYS A 40 -57.87 48.09 4.22
C LYS A 40 -56.77 48.97 4.82
N GLU A 41 -56.53 50.12 4.22
CA GLU A 41 -55.54 51.08 4.68
C GLU A 41 -55.90 51.70 6.03
N ARG A 42 -57.18 52.06 6.24
CA ARG A 42 -57.68 52.52 7.55
C ARG A 42 -57.50 51.46 8.64
N ARG A 43 -57.77 50.18 8.36
CA ARG A 43 -57.52 49.07 9.30
C ARG A 43 -56.04 48.86 9.56
N ALA A 44 -55.20 48.94 8.52
CA ALA A 44 -53.75 48.84 8.68
C ALA A 44 -53.19 49.98 9.52
N ARG A 45 -53.64 51.22 9.29
CA ARG A 45 -53.27 52.39 10.09
C ARG A 45 -53.69 52.22 11.56
N ARG A 46 -54.91 51.75 11.80
CA ARG A 46 -55.38 51.44 13.16
C ARG A 46 -54.52 50.37 13.84
N ARG A 47 -54.18 49.27 13.15
CA ARG A 47 -53.30 48.22 13.69
C ARG A 47 -51.91 48.75 14.02
N ARG A 48 -51.32 49.58 13.15
CA ARG A 48 -50.02 50.21 13.39
C ARG A 48 -50.05 51.10 14.63
N LEU A 49 -51.09 51.93 14.78
CA LEU A 49 -51.25 52.78 15.96
C LEU A 49 -51.44 51.98 17.26
N VAL A 50 -52.21 50.88 17.21
CA VAL A 50 -52.37 50.00 18.37
C VAL A 50 -51.05 49.32 18.72
N ALA A 51 -50.36 48.72 17.75
CA ALA A 51 -49.06 48.09 17.96
C ALA A 51 -48.01 49.09 18.48
N GLN A 52 -48.03 50.32 17.98
CA GLN A 52 -47.14 51.38 18.46
C GLN A 52 -47.43 51.72 19.93
N LYS A 53 -48.71 51.90 20.31
CA LYS A 53 -49.09 52.14 21.70
C LYS A 53 -48.77 50.97 22.63
N GLU A 54 -48.93 49.74 22.15
CA GLU A 54 -48.54 48.55 22.91
C GLU A 54 -47.03 48.53 23.15
N LYS A 55 -46.23 48.85 22.12
CA LYS A 55 -44.77 48.97 22.24
C LYS A 55 -44.36 50.11 23.19
N GLU A 56 -44.99 51.28 23.08
CA GLU A 56 -44.75 52.41 23.99
C GLU A 56 -45.05 52.04 25.44
N ARG A 57 -46.15 51.32 25.69
CA ARG A 57 -46.47 50.80 27.04
C ARG A 57 -45.45 49.78 27.53
N GLU A 58 -44.99 48.88 26.67
CA GLU A 58 -43.98 47.88 27.02
C GLU A 58 -42.65 48.56 27.36
N GLU A 59 -42.25 49.58 26.60
CA GLU A 59 -41.07 50.41 26.86
C GLU A 59 -41.20 51.19 28.18
N GLU A 60 -42.37 51.75 28.50
CA GLU A 60 -42.65 52.42 29.78
C GLU A 60 -42.58 51.43 30.96
N GLU A 61 -43.16 50.23 30.82
CA GLU A 61 -43.10 49.18 31.83
C GLU A 61 -41.67 48.66 32.03
N GLU A 62 -40.89 48.51 30.96
CA GLU A 62 -39.47 48.14 31.02
C GLU A 62 -38.62 49.26 31.63
N ALA A 63 -38.86 50.52 31.29
CA ALA A 63 -38.19 51.67 31.91
C ALA A 63 -38.48 51.75 33.41
N LEU A 64 -39.71 51.45 33.83
CA LEU A 64 -40.07 51.32 35.25
C LEU A 64 -39.31 50.17 35.92
N ARG A 65 -39.22 49.00 35.29
CA ARG A 65 -38.40 47.88 35.81
C ARG A 65 -36.93 48.28 35.93
N LEU A 66 -36.37 48.93 34.92
CA LEU A 66 -34.98 49.36 34.89
C LEU A 66 -34.68 50.49 35.88
N SER A 67 -35.70 51.29 36.24
CA SER A 67 -35.59 52.34 37.26
C SER A 67 -35.47 51.79 38.68
N ASP A 68 -35.88 50.53 38.91
CA ASP A 68 -35.68 49.84 40.19
C ASP A 68 -34.20 49.43 40.32
N PRO A 69 -33.47 49.95 41.32
CA PRO A 69 -32.05 49.64 41.51
C PRO A 69 -31.77 48.15 41.73
N VAL A 70 -32.72 47.38 42.29
CA VAL A 70 -32.54 45.94 42.53
C VAL A 70 -32.56 45.17 41.20
N TYR A 71 -33.49 45.53 40.31
CA TYR A 71 -33.60 44.91 38.99
C TYR A 71 -32.39 45.24 38.11
N ALA A 72 -31.93 46.50 38.13
CA ALA A 72 -30.74 46.93 37.41
C ALA A 72 -29.48 46.17 37.88
N ALA A 73 -29.27 46.03 39.19
CA ALA A 73 -28.13 45.30 39.76
C ALA A 73 -28.17 43.80 39.42
N MET A 74 -29.35 43.17 39.42
CA MET A 74 -29.50 41.77 39.02
C MET A 74 -29.13 41.56 37.53
N LEU A 75 -29.55 42.48 36.66
CA LEU A 75 -29.20 42.43 35.23
C LEU A 75 -27.69 42.57 35.02
N GLU A 76 -27.04 43.49 35.75
CA GLU A 76 -25.59 43.68 35.70
C GLU A 76 -24.84 42.42 36.17
N GLN A 77 -25.26 41.80 37.29
CA GLN A 77 -24.64 40.54 37.74
C GLN A 77 -24.80 39.41 36.73
N ARG A 78 -25.97 39.32 36.07
CA ARG A 78 -26.20 38.34 35.01
C ARG A 78 -25.30 38.62 33.81
N ALA A 79 -25.16 39.87 33.38
CA ALA A 79 -24.27 40.26 32.29
C ALA A 79 -22.80 39.96 32.61
N LEU A 80 -22.35 40.20 33.85
CA LEU A 80 -21.01 39.85 34.30
C LEU A 80 -20.77 38.33 34.29
N ALA A 81 -21.75 37.54 34.73
CA ALA A 81 -21.69 36.08 34.70
C ALA A 81 -21.70 35.55 33.25
N GLU A 82 -22.53 36.12 32.37
CA GLU A 82 -22.54 35.81 30.93
C GLU A 82 -21.19 36.12 30.30
N ALA A 83 -20.63 37.31 30.52
CA ALA A 83 -19.32 37.70 30.02
C ALA A 83 -18.17 36.82 30.57
N HIS A 84 -18.29 36.30 31.79
CA HIS A 84 -17.32 35.34 32.33
C HIS A 84 -17.37 34.01 31.58
N ARG A 85 -18.58 33.46 31.39
CA ARG A 85 -18.78 32.21 30.64
C ARG A 85 -18.29 32.34 29.20
N GLU A 86 -18.60 33.45 28.53
CA GLU A 86 -18.13 33.71 27.17
C GLU A 86 -16.59 33.71 27.10
N ARG A 87 -15.88 34.34 28.05
CA ARG A 87 -14.42 34.29 28.10
C ARG A 87 -13.87 32.88 28.31
N GLU A 88 -14.51 32.07 29.16
CA GLU A 88 -14.11 30.67 29.37
C GLU A 88 -14.34 29.82 28.11
N GLU A 89 -15.46 30.01 27.43
CA GLU A 89 -15.77 29.36 26.15
C GLU A 89 -14.81 29.79 25.04
N GLU A 90 -14.48 31.08 24.94
CA GLU A 90 -13.47 31.61 24.02
C GLU A 90 -12.09 30.98 24.28
N LEU A 91 -11.66 30.87 25.54
CA LEU A 91 -10.41 30.21 25.87
C LEU A 91 -10.44 28.72 25.53
N SER A 92 -11.54 28.03 25.82
CA SER A 92 -11.74 26.62 25.50
C SER A 92 -11.69 26.37 23.98
N THR A 93 -12.37 27.22 23.20
CA THR A 93 -12.35 27.15 21.74
C THR A 93 -10.97 27.47 21.17
N GLN A 94 -10.26 28.45 21.73
CA GLN A 94 -8.88 28.75 21.36
C GLN A 94 -7.95 27.57 21.65
N GLN A 95 -8.06 26.95 22.81
CA GLN A 95 -7.26 25.77 23.18
C GLN A 95 -7.57 24.58 22.25
N ALA A 96 -8.84 24.29 21.98
CA ALA A 96 -9.24 23.26 21.04
C ALA A 96 -8.70 23.52 19.63
N ARG A 97 -8.76 24.77 19.17
CA ARG A 97 -8.20 25.19 17.88
C ARG A 97 -6.67 25.03 17.85
N ALA A 98 -5.97 25.39 18.91
CA ALA A 98 -4.52 25.24 19.01
C ALA A 98 -4.11 23.76 18.96
N LEU A 99 -4.81 22.89 19.70
CA LEU A 99 -4.60 21.45 19.66
C LEU A 99 -4.87 20.86 18.27
N TRP A 100 -5.91 21.33 17.60
CA TRP A 100 -6.21 20.91 16.22
C TRP A 100 -5.08 21.31 15.27
N LEU A 101 -4.63 22.57 15.30
CA LEU A 101 -3.51 23.04 14.48
C LEU A 101 -2.21 22.27 14.75
N ALA A 102 -1.92 21.94 16.00
CA ALA A 102 -0.76 21.12 16.36
C ALA A 102 -0.87 19.71 15.76
N ARG A 103 -2.06 19.10 15.80
CA ARG A 103 -2.29 17.78 15.17
C ARG A 103 -2.14 17.83 13.65
N GLU A 104 -2.64 18.87 13.00
CA GLU A 104 -2.48 19.06 11.56
C GLU A 104 -0.99 19.22 11.18
N ALA A 105 -0.23 20.05 11.92
CA ALA A 105 1.21 20.21 11.69
C ALA A 105 1.97 18.88 11.82
N MET A 106 1.69 18.09 12.86
CA MET A 106 2.27 16.75 13.02
C MET A 106 1.88 15.81 11.86
N ALA A 107 0.67 15.92 11.35
CA ALA A 107 0.21 15.11 10.22
C ALA A 107 0.93 15.50 8.92
N GLU A 108 1.11 16.80 8.66
CA GLU A 108 1.87 17.32 7.52
C GLU A 108 3.33 16.85 7.57
N GLU A 109 3.99 16.98 8.73
CA GLU A 109 5.36 16.49 8.93
C GLU A 109 5.47 14.98 8.68
N ALA A 110 4.49 14.20 9.15
CA ALA A 110 4.45 12.75 8.93
C ALA A 110 4.28 12.39 7.44
N ILE A 111 3.51 13.17 6.67
CA ILE A 111 3.39 12.98 5.22
C ILE A 111 4.72 13.25 4.54
N LEU A 112 5.37 14.38 4.85
CA LEU A 112 6.66 14.74 4.29
C LEU A 112 7.75 13.72 4.62
N GLU A 113 7.77 13.18 5.84
CA GLU A 113 8.68 12.12 6.25
C GLU A 113 8.44 10.84 5.44
N ARG A 114 7.18 10.42 5.28
CA ARG A 114 6.85 9.25 4.43
C ARG A 114 7.31 9.43 2.99
N GLU A 115 7.21 10.64 2.45
CA GLU A 115 7.70 10.95 1.11
C GLU A 115 9.23 10.91 1.02
N ARG A 116 9.95 11.44 2.02
CA ARG A 116 11.42 11.33 2.11
C ARG A 116 11.84 9.87 2.12
N GLN A 117 11.26 9.08 3.01
CA GLN A 117 11.57 7.65 3.10
C GLN A 117 11.20 6.91 1.81
N ARG A 118 10.11 7.29 1.13
CA ARG A 118 9.76 6.72 -0.17
C ARG A 118 10.83 7.01 -1.22
N LYS A 119 11.30 8.26 -1.30
CA LYS A 119 12.37 8.66 -2.22
C LYS A 119 13.69 7.96 -1.91
N GLU A 120 14.05 7.81 -0.64
CA GLU A 120 15.24 7.07 -0.21
C GLU A 120 15.15 5.60 -0.59
N ARG A 121 14.00 4.95 -0.34
CA ARG A 121 13.75 3.56 -0.77
C ARG A 121 13.84 3.42 -2.29
N GLU A 122 13.23 4.34 -3.05
CA GLU A 122 13.35 4.34 -4.52
C GLU A 122 14.81 4.50 -4.97
N GLN A 123 15.58 5.39 -4.32
CA GLN A 123 17.01 5.54 -4.61
C GLN A 123 17.80 4.27 -4.27
N GLU A 124 17.53 3.65 -3.13
CA GLU A 124 18.18 2.39 -2.73
C GLU A 124 17.82 1.25 -3.69
N GLU A 125 16.55 1.10 -4.05
CA GLU A 125 16.08 0.12 -5.04
C GLU A 125 16.73 0.34 -6.40
N THR A 126 16.86 1.60 -6.86
CA THR A 126 17.56 1.90 -8.12
C THR A 126 19.04 1.52 -8.05
N ARG A 127 19.73 1.83 -6.95
CA ARG A 127 21.13 1.42 -6.73
C ARG A 127 21.29 -0.09 -6.72
N ILE A 128 20.45 -0.81 -5.98
CA ILE A 128 20.46 -2.28 -5.94
C ILE A 128 20.23 -2.84 -7.35
N ARG A 129 19.29 -2.26 -8.10
CA ARG A 129 18.98 -2.69 -9.47
C ARG A 129 20.16 -2.46 -10.42
N GLU A 130 20.82 -1.31 -10.33
CA GLU A 130 22.03 -1.00 -11.11
C GLU A 130 23.20 -1.92 -10.75
N GLU A 131 23.39 -2.20 -9.45
CA GLU A 131 24.41 -3.14 -9.00
C GLU A 131 24.12 -4.55 -9.52
N TRP A 132 22.87 -5.00 -9.43
CA TRP A 132 22.45 -6.31 -9.94
C TRP A 132 22.65 -6.43 -11.45
N THR A 133 22.26 -5.42 -12.23
CA THR A 133 22.47 -5.42 -13.69
C THR A 133 23.95 -5.44 -14.06
N ARG A 134 24.80 -4.71 -13.32
CA ARG A 134 26.26 -4.76 -13.49
C ARG A 134 26.83 -6.15 -13.20
N MET A 135 26.44 -6.76 -12.07
CA MET A 135 26.87 -8.10 -11.69
C MET A 135 26.44 -9.15 -12.72
N GLU A 136 25.22 -9.02 -13.25
CA GLU A 136 24.71 -9.91 -14.30
C GLU A 136 25.50 -9.76 -15.61
N ALA A 137 25.81 -8.53 -16.02
CA ALA A 137 26.62 -8.28 -17.21
C ALA A 137 28.04 -8.85 -17.08
N GLU A 138 28.70 -8.67 -15.93
CA GLU A 138 30.02 -9.24 -15.66
C GLU A 138 29.97 -10.78 -15.68
N ARG A 139 28.92 -11.39 -15.11
CA ARG A 139 28.71 -12.84 -15.14
C ARG A 139 28.58 -13.36 -16.56
N LEU A 140 27.77 -12.70 -17.40
CA LEU A 140 27.58 -13.06 -18.80
C LEU A 140 28.89 -12.89 -19.60
N GLU A 141 29.66 -11.83 -19.36
CA GLU A 141 30.96 -11.62 -20.00
C GLU A 141 31.97 -12.69 -19.58
N ARG A 142 32.01 -13.07 -18.30
CA ARG A 142 32.83 -14.17 -17.81
C ARG A 142 32.45 -15.50 -18.45
N GLN A 143 31.16 -15.78 -18.62
CA GLN A 143 30.68 -16.96 -19.34
C GLN A 143 31.16 -16.94 -20.80
N LYS A 144 30.97 -15.82 -21.53
CA LYS A 144 31.49 -15.66 -22.90
C LYS A 144 33.01 -15.87 -22.97
N GLN A 145 33.77 -15.32 -22.03
CA GLN A 145 35.22 -15.52 -21.98
C GLN A 145 35.59 -16.99 -21.74
N GLN A 146 34.87 -17.70 -20.86
CA GLN A 146 35.08 -19.14 -20.63
C GLN A 146 34.72 -19.97 -21.86
N GLU A 147 33.61 -19.67 -22.54
CA GLU A 147 33.21 -20.33 -23.78
C GLU A 147 34.25 -20.09 -24.88
N MET A 148 34.72 -18.86 -25.05
CA MET A 148 35.80 -18.54 -25.99
C MET A 148 37.08 -19.30 -25.66
N LYS A 149 37.46 -19.41 -24.38
CA LYS A 149 38.63 -20.21 -23.95
C LYS A 149 38.43 -21.70 -24.21
N LYS A 150 37.24 -22.25 -23.88
CA LYS A 150 36.88 -23.66 -24.14
C LYS A 150 36.89 -23.97 -25.63
N SER A 151 36.33 -23.08 -26.45
CA SER A 151 36.32 -23.20 -27.91
C SER A 151 37.74 -23.20 -28.48
N LYS A 152 38.59 -22.22 -28.08
CA LYS A 152 40.01 -22.19 -28.47
C LYS A 152 40.77 -23.44 -28.04
N LEU A 153 40.53 -23.95 -26.82
CA LEU A 153 41.14 -25.19 -26.33
C LEU A 153 40.68 -26.41 -27.15
N ALA A 154 39.39 -26.50 -27.45
CA ALA A 154 38.84 -27.58 -28.27
C ALA A 154 39.41 -27.56 -29.69
N GLU A 155 39.54 -26.38 -30.29
CA GLU A 155 40.17 -26.19 -31.60
C GLU A 155 41.65 -26.57 -31.56
N ALA A 156 42.40 -26.19 -30.53
CA ALA A 156 43.79 -26.61 -30.35
C ALA A 156 43.92 -28.14 -30.20
N LEU A 157 43.04 -28.79 -29.43
CA LEU A 157 43.01 -30.24 -29.30
C LEU A 157 42.67 -30.94 -30.63
N LYS A 158 41.75 -30.37 -31.42
CA LYS A 158 41.42 -30.86 -32.76
C LYS A 158 42.63 -30.75 -33.69
N ASN A 159 43.31 -29.61 -33.71
CA ASN A 159 44.51 -29.39 -34.51
C ASN A 159 45.63 -30.35 -34.12
N ILE A 160 45.83 -30.61 -32.81
CA ILE A 160 46.78 -31.64 -32.33
C ILE A 160 46.37 -33.02 -32.84
N ARG A 161 45.10 -33.40 -32.69
CA ARG A 161 44.59 -34.69 -33.17
C ARG A 161 44.76 -34.89 -34.67
N GLU A 162 44.61 -33.84 -35.48
CA GLU A 162 44.78 -33.88 -36.93
C GLU A 162 46.25 -33.85 -37.38
N SER A 163 47.15 -33.28 -36.58
CA SER A 163 48.59 -33.16 -36.89
C SER A 163 49.44 -34.36 -36.41
N LEU A 164 48.92 -35.21 -35.53
CA LEU A 164 49.56 -36.49 -35.18
C LEU A 164 49.33 -37.53 -36.31
N PRO A 165 50.39 -38.10 -36.92
CA PRO A 165 50.25 -39.24 -37.81
C PRO A 165 49.63 -40.41 -37.04
N SER A 166 48.48 -40.90 -37.49
CA SER A 166 47.82 -42.10 -36.93
C SER A 166 48.73 -43.31 -37.10
N ARG A 167 49.52 -43.62 -36.08
CA ARG A 167 50.26 -44.88 -35.94
C ARG A 167 50.54 -45.14 -34.46
N ASN A 168 49.50 -45.59 -33.76
CA ASN A 168 49.71 -46.51 -32.65
C ASN A 168 49.31 -47.90 -33.19
N PRO A 169 50.23 -48.89 -33.23
CA PRO A 169 49.85 -50.24 -33.62
C PRO A 169 48.80 -50.78 -32.65
N ASP A 170 47.86 -51.57 -33.16
CA ASP A 170 46.78 -52.15 -32.36
C ASP A 170 47.33 -52.87 -31.13
N ALA A 171 46.74 -52.58 -29.97
CA ALA A 171 47.05 -53.29 -28.74
C ALA A 171 46.73 -54.79 -28.95
N PRO A 172 47.59 -55.71 -28.49
CA PRO A 172 47.33 -57.13 -28.64
C PRO A 172 46.00 -57.46 -27.97
N VAL A 173 45.08 -58.01 -28.76
CA VAL A 173 43.77 -58.50 -28.34
C VAL A 173 43.95 -59.68 -27.38
N ALA A 174 44.18 -59.40 -26.11
CA ALA A 174 43.84 -60.35 -25.05
C ALA A 174 42.31 -60.31 -24.92
N ALA A 175 41.66 -61.28 -25.54
CA ALA A 175 40.24 -61.57 -25.33
C ALA A 175 39.98 -61.69 -23.82
N VAL A 176 39.25 -60.71 -23.29
CA VAL A 176 38.57 -60.83 -22.00
C VAL A 176 37.08 -60.75 -22.30
N ASP A 177 36.59 -61.84 -22.88
CA ASP A 177 35.18 -62.19 -22.83
C ASP A 177 34.79 -62.22 -21.34
N GLY A 178 33.91 -61.30 -20.95
CA GLY A 178 33.29 -61.27 -19.64
C GLY A 178 32.28 -62.41 -19.51
N GLU A 179 32.75 -63.65 -19.58
CA GLU A 179 32.04 -64.81 -19.11
C GLU A 179 32.18 -64.87 -17.59
N VAL A 180 31.05 -64.99 -16.91
CA VAL A 180 30.95 -65.35 -15.50
C VAL A 180 31.67 -66.68 -15.31
N SER A 181 32.95 -66.63 -14.93
CA SER A 181 33.70 -67.82 -14.54
C SER A 181 33.51 -68.05 -13.04
N THR A 182 32.45 -68.81 -12.74
CA THR A 182 32.44 -69.72 -11.61
C THR A 182 33.50 -70.79 -11.87
N ASP A 183 34.76 -70.53 -11.51
CA ASP A 183 35.78 -71.59 -11.46
C ASP A 183 36.70 -71.40 -10.24
N ASP A 184 36.64 -72.39 -9.36
CA ASP A 184 37.35 -72.58 -8.10
C ASP A 184 38.85 -72.90 -8.32
N ARG A 185 39.55 -72.14 -9.16
CA ARG A 185 40.98 -72.42 -9.48
C ARG A 185 41.88 -71.19 -9.59
N ARG A 186 41.54 -70.11 -8.90
CA ARG A 186 42.51 -69.06 -8.54
C ARG A 186 43.12 -69.39 -7.18
N PRO A 187 44.45 -69.28 -6.95
CA PRO A 187 45.04 -69.56 -5.63
C PRO A 187 44.25 -68.80 -4.56
N PRO A 188 43.91 -69.44 -3.41
CA PRO A 188 42.96 -68.88 -2.46
C PRO A 188 43.50 -67.54 -1.97
N ARG A 189 42.95 -66.45 -2.51
CA ARG A 189 43.23 -65.13 -1.97
C ARG A 189 42.69 -65.17 -0.55
N ALA A 190 43.58 -65.01 0.43
CA ALA A 190 43.20 -65.04 1.83
C ALA A 190 41.94 -64.17 2.03
N PRO A 191 40.90 -64.70 2.70
CA PRO A 191 39.65 -63.97 2.83
C PRO A 191 39.94 -62.67 3.58
N CYS A 192 39.23 -61.60 3.21
CA CYS A 192 39.43 -60.32 3.84
C CYS A 192 39.10 -60.43 5.35
N PRO A 193 40.06 -60.23 6.26
CA PRO A 193 39.83 -60.38 7.70
C PRO A 193 38.77 -59.40 8.22
N HIS A 194 38.66 -58.22 7.59
CA HIS A 194 37.61 -57.25 7.91
C HIS A 194 36.23 -57.73 7.45
N PHE A 195 36.12 -58.25 6.22
CA PHE A 195 34.83 -58.71 5.69
C PHE A 195 34.33 -59.97 6.41
N VAL A 196 35.21 -60.94 6.68
CA VAL A 196 34.82 -62.17 7.40
C VAL A 196 34.39 -61.86 8.83
N LYS A 197 35.07 -60.94 9.52
CA LYS A 197 34.75 -60.61 10.91
C LYS A 197 33.52 -59.71 11.07
N THR A 198 33.28 -58.80 10.13
CA THR A 198 32.28 -57.72 10.30
C THR A 198 31.19 -57.68 9.23
N GLY A 199 31.26 -58.52 8.19
CA GLY A 199 30.35 -58.48 7.03
C GLY A 199 30.53 -57.26 6.13
N VAL A 200 31.39 -56.30 6.51
CA VAL A 200 31.66 -55.07 5.76
C VAL A 200 33.15 -54.84 5.56
N CYS A 201 33.49 -54.25 4.43
CA CYS A 201 34.85 -53.82 4.12
C CYS A 201 34.76 -52.44 3.48
N ARG A 202 35.58 -51.48 3.94
CA ARG A 202 35.61 -50.10 3.42
C ARG A 202 35.90 -50.03 1.91
N LEU A 203 36.63 -51.02 1.38
CA LEU A 203 36.95 -51.11 -0.04
C LEU A 203 35.80 -51.71 -0.88
N GLY A 204 34.74 -52.21 -0.25
CA GLY A 204 33.58 -52.80 -0.93
C GLY A 204 33.97 -53.88 -1.93
N LYS A 205 33.35 -53.88 -3.11
CA LYS A 205 33.68 -54.81 -4.21
C LYS A 205 35.06 -54.58 -4.86
N ARG A 206 35.72 -53.45 -4.54
CA ARG A 206 37.06 -53.11 -5.04
C ARG A 206 38.18 -53.65 -4.14
N CYS A 207 37.86 -54.44 -3.12
CA CYS A 207 38.87 -55.03 -2.25
C CYS A 207 39.76 -56.02 -3.04
N PRO A 208 41.09 -55.97 -2.89
CA PRO A 208 41.98 -56.94 -3.55
C PRO A 208 41.92 -58.35 -2.93
N ARG A 209 41.34 -58.48 -1.73
CA ARG A 209 41.14 -59.73 -0.98
C ARG A 209 39.74 -60.29 -1.23
N PHE A 210 39.58 -61.59 -1.08
CA PHE A 210 38.31 -62.28 -1.37
C PHE A 210 37.25 -61.97 -0.30
N HIS A 211 36.04 -61.62 -0.76
CA HIS A 211 34.85 -61.49 0.08
C HIS A 211 33.93 -62.68 -0.23
N PRO A 212 33.81 -63.68 0.67
CA PRO A 212 32.92 -64.81 0.42
C PRO A 212 31.46 -64.33 0.28
N PRO A 213 30.70 -64.80 -0.72
CA PRO A 213 29.26 -64.58 -0.74
C PRO A 213 28.65 -65.26 0.50
N VAL A 214 27.69 -64.61 1.15
CA VAL A 214 26.88 -65.26 2.17
C VAL A 214 26.00 -66.29 1.45
N PRO A 215 26.15 -67.60 1.71
CA PRO A 215 25.35 -68.61 1.05
C PRO A 215 23.87 -68.43 1.43
N TYR A 216 22.99 -68.52 0.44
CA TYR A 216 21.53 -68.39 0.64
C TYR A 216 20.92 -69.58 1.40
N ASP A 217 21.65 -70.69 1.47
CA ASP A 217 21.14 -71.99 1.94
C ASP A 217 21.58 -72.37 3.37
N ASP A 218 22.40 -71.54 4.04
CA ASP A 218 22.70 -71.67 5.47
C ASP A 218 22.08 -70.49 6.23
N PRO A 219 21.18 -70.71 7.21
CA PRO A 219 20.59 -69.63 7.98
C PRO A 219 21.68 -68.95 8.80
N THR A 220 22.09 -67.77 8.36
CA THR A 220 22.95 -66.90 9.17
C THR A 220 22.06 -66.21 10.22
N ASP A 221 22.33 -66.45 11.50
CA ASP A 221 21.62 -65.84 12.65
C ASP A 221 21.79 -64.30 12.74
N CYS A 222 22.47 -63.67 11.78
CA CYS A 222 22.83 -62.26 11.79
C CYS A 222 22.45 -61.59 10.45
N LEU A 223 21.35 -60.85 10.45
CA LEU A 223 20.94 -60.01 9.30
C LEU A 223 21.69 -58.68 9.33
N GLN A 224 22.36 -58.33 8.22
CA GLN A 224 23.04 -57.05 8.09
C GLN A 224 22.22 -56.08 7.20
N ILE A 225 21.53 -55.12 7.81
CA ILE A 225 20.83 -54.06 7.08
C ILE A 225 21.79 -52.88 6.91
N ARG A 226 22.20 -52.59 5.67
CA ARG A 226 23.06 -51.44 5.35
C ARG A 226 22.30 -50.14 5.59
N ASN A 227 22.94 -49.19 6.27
CA ASN A 227 22.40 -47.84 6.53
C ASN A 227 21.03 -47.84 7.23
N MET A 228 20.79 -48.75 8.17
CA MET A 228 19.54 -48.78 8.93
C MET A 228 19.40 -47.59 9.90
N PHE A 229 20.51 -47.13 10.46
CA PHE A 229 20.55 -46.01 11.38
C PHE A 229 21.36 -44.88 10.75
N ASP A 230 20.70 -43.74 10.51
CA ASP A 230 21.38 -42.47 10.25
C ASP A 230 21.59 -41.77 11.61
N SER A 231 22.75 -41.13 11.81
CA SER A 231 23.03 -40.46 13.08
C SER A 231 22.27 -39.13 13.11
N PHE A 232 21.66 -38.78 14.25
CA PHE A 232 20.91 -37.52 14.38
C PHE A 232 21.76 -36.28 14.05
N GLU A 233 23.08 -36.39 14.21
CA GLU A 233 24.06 -35.35 13.88
C GLU A 233 24.31 -35.18 12.36
N THR A 234 24.09 -36.22 11.54
CA THR A 234 24.30 -36.16 10.08
C THR A 234 23.07 -35.68 9.30
N VAL A 235 21.89 -35.69 9.92
CA VAL A 235 20.64 -35.16 9.35
C VAL A 235 20.43 -33.67 9.70
N SER A 236 21.24 -33.11 10.61
CA SER A 236 21.15 -31.71 11.05
C SER A 236 21.88 -30.72 10.11
N GLY A 237 21.57 -30.78 8.81
CA GLY A 237 21.68 -29.62 7.91
C GLY A 237 20.29 -29.00 7.78
N PRO A 238 20.15 -27.66 7.71
CA PRO A 238 18.86 -27.01 7.89
C PRO A 238 17.85 -27.50 6.85
N HIS A 239 16.87 -28.27 7.33
CA HIS A 239 15.61 -28.40 6.65
C HIS A 239 14.92 -27.04 6.79
N GLU A 240 14.98 -26.22 5.74
CA GLU A 240 14.07 -25.08 5.59
C GLU A 240 12.64 -25.63 5.66
N GLU A 241 12.06 -25.64 6.86
CA GLU A 241 10.62 -25.64 6.99
C GLU A 241 10.15 -24.28 6.49
N SER A 242 9.72 -24.24 5.23
CA SER A 242 8.88 -23.17 4.71
C SER A 242 7.57 -23.21 5.50
N VAL A 243 7.51 -22.47 6.60
CA VAL A 243 6.25 -22.20 7.29
C VAL A 243 5.49 -21.24 6.38
N ASP A 244 4.55 -21.78 5.62
CA ASP A 244 3.64 -20.99 4.80
C ASP A 244 2.67 -20.27 5.74
N GLU A 245 2.89 -18.96 5.96
CA GLU A 245 2.15 -18.12 6.90
C GLU A 245 0.67 -17.91 6.50
N ASN A 246 0.20 -18.51 5.40
CA ASN A 246 -1.15 -18.34 4.88
C ASN A 246 -2.17 -19.42 5.29
N LEU A 247 -1.80 -20.39 6.15
CA LEU A 247 -2.73 -21.43 6.61
C LEU A 247 -3.50 -20.98 7.87
N THR A 248 -4.82 -20.93 7.75
CA THR A 248 -5.72 -20.48 8.84
C THR A 248 -5.78 -21.46 10.01
N PRO A 249 -6.11 -21.02 11.24
CA PRO A 249 -5.94 -21.79 12.48
C PRO A 249 -6.71 -23.12 12.59
N ARG A 250 -7.57 -23.47 11.63
CA ARG A 250 -8.38 -24.70 11.66
C ARG A 250 -7.67 -25.92 11.06
N GLU A 251 -6.53 -25.73 10.40
CA GLU A 251 -5.77 -26.81 9.74
C GLU A 251 -4.49 -27.20 10.52
N ARG A 252 -4.29 -26.66 11.73
CA ARG A 252 -3.12 -26.95 12.58
C ARG A 252 -3.38 -27.91 13.75
N PHE A 253 -4.52 -28.60 13.80
CA PHE A 253 -4.82 -29.61 14.82
C PHE A 253 -5.28 -30.93 14.20
#